data_AF-A0AAV5DYF8-F1
#
_entry.id   AF-A0AAV5DYF8-F1
#
_cell.length_a   1.000
_cell.length_b   1.000
_cell.length_c   1.000
_cell.angle_alpha   90.00
_cell.angle_beta   90.00
_cell.angle_gamma   90.00
#
_symmetry.space_group_name_H-M   'P 1'
#
loop_
_entity.id
_entity.type
_entity.pdbx_description
1 polymer ?
#
loop_
_entity_poly.entity_id
_entity_poly.type
_entity_poly.pdbx_seq_one_letter_code
_entity_poly.pdbx_strand_id
1 'polypeptide(L)'
;MEANMDEDYFSDGSSDDEYNLGGISDDHLEISAVLGERNNRKHYVVVTEEEIIQRLSEHPDAWAEELSVDARLKPCTASGCGCAIRVVDESSPDADVRCLCGNEFCWRCGGAPHWPSTCAAVARLTREADMASADWILLHTKPCPKCRRPAEKEDEHDECYDSVVCAAPCKHRFCWRCLRPRKTRDRGHNKDCVERYALEDEEEERVKRHREQAKLALDRFLHDHDLWMAKQLALRHDAEHELRRLRDDAISSVVENAWAVVVEGRRVLGNAFAFGRSLLVATTKEEDDDDPHRRMRRQLFEHHRGEMDAALDRLQQCIVADATGSMAACNKDHQRCKLLMPTSATQRFVHDFAKAVEEAGAASS
;
A
#
# COMPACT_ATOMS: atom_id res chain seq x y z
N MET A 1 33.84 44.70 43.44
CA MET A 1 34.49 43.54 44.08
C MET A 1 34.27 42.38 43.14
N GLU A 2 35.16 42.29 42.15
CA GLU A 2 35.17 41.27 41.09
C GLU A 2 36.61 40.74 41.01
N ALA A 3 36.72 39.41 41.06
CA ALA A 3 37.93 38.56 40.97
C ALA A 3 37.39 37.13 41.23
N ASN A 4 37.67 36.04 40.51
CA ASN A 4 38.65 35.61 39.50
C ASN A 4 37.93 34.51 38.67
N MET A 5 38.10 34.35 37.35
CA MET A 5 39.30 33.90 36.61
C MET A 5 39.76 32.50 37.04
N ASP A 6 39.59 31.50 36.16
CA ASP A 6 40.69 30.71 35.60
C ASP A 6 40.21 29.73 34.50
N GLU A 7 41.04 29.66 33.46
CA GLU A 7 40.97 28.89 32.21
C GLU A 7 41.47 27.45 32.40
N ASP A 8 41.14 26.56 31.45
CA ASP A 8 42.00 25.49 30.86
C ASP A 8 41.09 24.46 30.14
N TYR A 9 41.03 24.42 28.79
CA TYR A 9 41.99 23.83 27.84
C TYR A 9 42.15 22.30 27.97
N PHE A 10 41.55 21.51 27.07
CA PHE A 10 42.23 20.41 26.36
C PHE A 10 41.38 19.85 25.21
N SER A 11 42.01 19.78 24.04
CA SER A 11 41.50 19.29 22.76
C SER A 11 41.26 17.78 22.72
N ASP A 12 40.25 17.46 21.91
CA ASP A 12 40.15 16.41 20.89
C ASP A 12 41.41 15.56 20.60
N GLY A 13 41.19 14.25 20.48
CA GLY A 13 42.19 13.23 20.21
C GLY A 13 41.52 11.97 19.67
N SER A 14 41.47 11.89 18.33
CA SER A 14 41.05 10.76 17.50
C SER A 14 41.76 9.44 17.81
N SER A 15 41.04 8.32 17.72
CA SER A 15 41.58 7.12 17.07
C SER A 15 40.45 6.25 16.54
N ASP A 16 40.43 6.11 15.22
CA ASP A 16 39.72 5.08 14.47
C ASP A 16 40.14 3.69 14.97
N ASP A 17 39.16 2.83 15.22
CA ASP A 17 39.33 1.37 15.15
C ASP A 17 38.05 0.76 14.59
N GLU A 18 38.08 0.49 13.28
CA GLU A 18 37.13 -0.36 12.57
C GLU A 18 37.16 -1.77 13.16
N TYR A 19 36.12 -2.14 13.91
CA TYR A 19 35.82 -3.55 14.19
C TYR A 19 34.79 -4.05 13.18
N ASN A 20 35.31 -4.63 12.10
CA ASN A 20 34.57 -5.43 11.15
C ASN A 20 34.11 -6.74 11.85
N LEU A 21 32.88 -6.76 12.35
CA LEU A 21 32.20 -7.99 12.77
C LEU A 21 31.24 -8.41 11.66
N GLY A 22 31.61 -9.51 11.01
CA GLY A 22 30.90 -10.13 9.91
C GLY A 22 29.43 -10.39 10.20
N GLY A 23 28.66 -10.39 9.10
CA GLY A 23 27.22 -10.48 9.07
C GLY A 23 26.62 -11.60 9.91
N ILE A 24 25.63 -11.22 10.70
CA ILE A 24 24.63 -12.11 11.27
C ILE A 24 23.31 -11.75 10.58
N SER A 25 22.64 -12.79 10.12
CA SER A 25 21.51 -12.81 9.20
C SER A 25 20.31 -11.98 9.63
N ASP A 26 19.63 -11.51 8.60
CA ASP A 26 18.37 -10.77 8.56
C ASP A 26 17.21 -11.71 8.94
N ASP A 27 17.10 -12.07 10.22
CA ASP A 27 16.00 -12.92 10.70
C ASP A 27 14.88 -12.05 11.31
N HIS A 28 13.88 -11.82 10.45
CA HIS A 28 12.46 -11.60 10.74
C HIS A 28 12.10 -11.17 12.17
N LEU A 29 11.96 -9.85 12.36
CA LEU A 29 11.25 -9.28 13.51
C LEU A 29 9.78 -9.75 13.49
N GLU A 30 9.45 -10.73 14.32
CA GLU A 30 8.08 -11.23 14.48
C GLU A 30 7.19 -10.18 15.16
N ILE A 31 6.40 -9.49 14.35
CA ILE A 31 5.25 -8.66 14.73
C ILE A 31 4.11 -9.59 15.23
N SER A 32 4.33 -10.30 16.34
CA SER A 32 3.56 -11.52 16.69
C SER A 32 2.36 -11.30 17.63
N ALA A 33 2.24 -10.18 18.34
CA ALA A 33 1.16 -10.02 19.33
C ALA A 33 -0.20 -9.60 18.73
N VAL A 34 -0.22 -8.75 17.70
CA VAL A 34 -1.49 -8.24 17.10
C VAL A 34 -2.09 -9.24 16.11
N LEU A 35 -1.24 -10.01 15.44
CA LEU A 35 -1.67 -11.12 14.59
C LEU A 35 -1.98 -12.39 15.41
N GLY A 36 -1.59 -12.45 16.68
CA GLY A 36 -1.73 -13.62 17.55
C GLY A 36 -3.17 -14.12 17.71
N GLU A 37 -4.16 -13.22 17.71
CA GLU A 37 -5.58 -13.62 17.78
C GLU A 37 -6.14 -14.11 16.44
N ARG A 38 -5.62 -13.63 15.29
CA ARG A 38 -5.93 -14.20 13.96
C ARG A 38 -5.25 -15.55 13.73
N ASN A 39 -4.00 -15.66 14.15
CA ASN A 39 -3.17 -16.86 14.03
C ASN A 39 -3.53 -17.95 15.06
N ASN A 40 -4.34 -17.66 16.08
CA ASN A 40 -4.81 -18.69 17.02
C ASN A 40 -5.99 -19.52 16.48
N ARG A 41 -6.50 -19.19 15.30
CA ARG A 41 -7.42 -20.04 14.51
C ARG A 41 -6.73 -20.55 13.26
N LYS A 42 -5.54 -21.14 13.40
CA LYS A 42 -4.81 -21.78 12.29
C LYS A 42 -5.58 -23.01 11.80
N HIS A 43 -6.60 -22.76 10.99
CA HIS A 43 -7.28 -23.75 10.14
C HIS A 43 -6.40 -24.13 8.93
N TYR A 44 -5.09 -23.87 8.98
CA TYR A 44 -4.13 -24.21 7.94
C TYR A 44 -2.74 -24.53 8.53
N VAL A 45 -1.98 -25.33 7.80
CA VAL A 45 -0.58 -25.67 8.07
C VAL A 45 0.28 -25.28 6.87
N VAL A 46 1.54 -24.96 7.13
CA VAL A 46 2.53 -24.76 6.05
C VAL A 46 3.22 -26.09 5.80
N VAL A 47 3.22 -26.53 4.54
CA VAL A 47 3.93 -27.71 4.06
C VAL A 47 5.23 -27.24 3.43
N THR A 48 6.37 -27.75 3.91
CA THR A 48 7.69 -27.34 3.40
C THR A 48 7.97 -27.94 2.03
N GLU A 49 8.90 -27.34 1.29
CA GLU A 49 9.38 -27.89 0.02
C GLU A 49 9.88 -29.34 0.16
N GLU A 50 10.58 -29.64 1.25
CA GLU A 50 11.10 -30.97 1.55
C GLU A 50 9.96 -31.99 1.75
N GLU A 51 8.92 -31.62 2.52
CA GLU A 51 7.76 -32.47 2.73
C GLU A 51 6.96 -32.68 1.43
N ILE A 52 6.89 -31.64 0.60
CA ILE A 52 6.29 -31.72 -0.74
C ILE A 52 7.04 -32.72 -1.62
N ILE A 53 8.37 -32.60 -1.70
CA ILE A 53 9.23 -33.49 -2.49
C ILE A 53 9.10 -34.94 -1.99
N GLN A 54 9.10 -35.13 -0.67
CA GLN A 54 8.95 -36.45 -0.07
C GLN A 54 7.59 -37.08 -0.45
N ARG A 55 6.48 -36.35 -0.28
CA ARG A 55 5.14 -36.86 -0.59
C ARG A 55 4.93 -37.15 -2.07
N LEU A 56 5.48 -36.30 -2.95
CA LEU A 56 5.50 -36.52 -4.40
C LEU A 56 6.20 -37.83 -4.78
N SER A 57 7.29 -38.17 -4.08
CA SER A 57 8.05 -39.38 -4.33
C SER A 57 7.32 -40.65 -3.86
N GLU A 58 6.51 -40.55 -2.80
CA GLU A 58 5.81 -41.67 -2.18
C GLU A 58 4.44 -41.94 -2.83
N HIS A 59 3.68 -40.87 -3.16
CA HIS A 59 2.28 -40.97 -3.61
C HIS A 59 1.91 -39.91 -4.68
N PRO A 60 2.43 -40.01 -5.92
CA PRO A 60 2.26 -38.98 -6.95
C PRO A 60 0.79 -38.78 -7.40
N ASP A 61 0.02 -39.85 -7.54
CA ASP A 61 -1.37 -39.78 -8.03
C ASP A 61 -2.32 -39.15 -6.99
N ALA A 62 -2.11 -39.41 -5.69
CA ALA A 62 -2.91 -38.86 -4.61
C ALA A 62 -2.69 -37.34 -4.43
N TRP A 63 -1.48 -36.87 -4.72
CA TRP A 63 -1.13 -35.46 -4.56
C TRP A 63 -1.59 -34.58 -5.74
N ALA A 64 -1.73 -35.16 -6.93
CA ALA A 64 -2.29 -34.48 -8.09
C ALA A 64 -3.77 -34.07 -7.88
N GLU A 65 -4.53 -34.86 -7.12
CA GLU A 65 -5.92 -34.55 -6.75
C GLU A 65 -6.00 -33.43 -5.70
N GLU A 66 -5.04 -33.38 -4.77
CA GLU A 66 -4.95 -32.39 -3.69
C GLU A 66 -4.52 -30.99 -4.18
N LEU A 67 -3.94 -30.88 -5.39
CA LEU A 67 -3.54 -29.64 -6.08
C LEU A 67 -4.58 -29.10 -7.07
N SER A 68 -5.79 -29.66 -7.10
CA SER A 68 -6.88 -29.25 -8.00
C SER A 68 -7.44 -27.84 -7.72
N VAL A 69 -8.35 -27.32 -8.54
CA VAL A 69 -8.84 -25.92 -8.43
C VAL A 69 -9.60 -25.65 -7.12
N ASP A 70 -10.18 -26.69 -6.51
CA ASP A 70 -10.81 -26.67 -5.18
C ASP A 70 -9.85 -27.11 -4.06
N ALA A 71 -8.53 -27.06 -4.34
CA ALA A 71 -7.49 -27.61 -3.48
C ALA A 71 -7.51 -27.00 -2.09
N ARG A 72 -7.48 -27.91 -1.12
CA ARG A 72 -7.09 -27.62 0.26
C ARG A 72 -5.60 -27.28 0.37
N LEU A 73 -4.84 -27.32 -0.72
CA LEU A 73 -3.40 -27.05 -0.79
C LEU A 73 -3.08 -26.02 -1.90
N LYS A 74 -2.47 -24.88 -1.58
CA LYS A 74 -2.01 -23.91 -2.58
C LYS A 74 -0.55 -23.54 -2.36
N PRO A 75 0.26 -23.40 -3.43
CA PRO A 75 1.64 -22.99 -3.30
C PRO A 75 1.74 -21.58 -2.73
N CYS A 76 2.84 -21.28 -2.05
CA CYS A 76 3.18 -19.92 -1.67
C CYS A 76 3.36 -19.05 -2.92
N THR A 77 2.83 -17.83 -2.89
CA THR A 77 2.93 -16.88 -4.02
C THR A 77 4.30 -16.19 -4.11
N ALA A 78 5.16 -16.35 -3.10
CA ALA A 78 6.51 -15.82 -3.12
C ALA A 78 7.38 -16.54 -4.14
N SER A 79 8.10 -15.76 -4.93
CA SER A 79 9.06 -16.29 -5.90
C SER A 79 10.19 -17.04 -5.17
N GLY A 80 10.38 -18.33 -5.51
CA GLY A 80 11.47 -19.15 -4.98
C GLY A 80 11.24 -19.80 -3.60
N CYS A 81 10.03 -19.74 -3.03
CA CYS A 81 9.77 -20.28 -1.68
C CYS A 81 9.64 -21.82 -1.61
N GLY A 82 9.07 -22.48 -2.63
CA GLY A 82 8.86 -23.93 -2.63
C GLY A 82 7.79 -24.47 -1.67
N CYS A 83 7.42 -23.74 -0.61
CA CYS A 83 6.40 -24.13 0.36
C CYS A 83 4.96 -24.00 -0.18
N ALA A 84 4.02 -24.69 0.49
CA ALA A 84 2.58 -24.59 0.24
C ALA A 84 1.80 -24.41 1.54
N ILE A 85 0.59 -23.85 1.43
CA ILE A 85 -0.37 -23.71 2.53
C ILE A 85 -1.45 -24.77 2.36
N ARG A 86 -1.71 -25.56 3.41
CA ARG A 86 -2.74 -26.60 3.45
C ARG A 86 -3.81 -26.26 4.47
N VAL A 87 -5.06 -26.08 4.05
CA VAL A 87 -6.23 -25.89 4.91
C VAL A 87 -6.67 -27.22 5.51
N VAL A 88 -6.88 -27.24 6.82
CA VAL A 88 -7.18 -28.46 7.59
C VAL A 88 -8.70 -28.65 7.80
N ASP A 89 -9.48 -27.57 7.84
CA ASP A 89 -10.94 -27.61 8.09
C ASP A 89 -11.78 -27.28 6.85
N GLU A 90 -13.04 -27.73 6.81
CA GLU A 90 -13.98 -27.46 5.71
C GLU A 90 -14.45 -26.00 5.65
N SER A 91 -14.28 -25.26 6.73
CA SER A 91 -14.42 -23.81 6.72
C SER A 91 -13.26 -23.23 5.92
N SER A 92 -13.51 -22.89 4.65
CA SER A 92 -12.64 -22.04 3.84
C SER A 92 -12.13 -20.89 4.71
N PRO A 93 -10.81 -20.71 4.89
CA PRO A 93 -10.33 -19.48 5.45
C PRO A 93 -10.67 -18.41 4.41
N ASP A 94 -11.72 -17.63 4.67
CA ASP A 94 -11.91 -16.30 4.08
C ASP A 94 -10.84 -15.32 4.61
N ALA A 95 -9.67 -15.85 4.98
CA ALA A 95 -8.63 -15.20 5.74
C ALA A 95 -7.32 -15.19 4.96
N ASP A 96 -6.56 -14.14 5.22
CA ASP A 96 -5.17 -14.01 4.80
C ASP A 96 -4.33 -15.10 5.48
N VAL A 97 -3.45 -15.78 4.71
CA VAL A 97 -2.56 -16.83 5.20
C VAL A 97 -1.10 -16.37 5.15
N ARG A 98 -0.27 -16.88 6.07
CA ARG A 98 1.16 -16.57 6.15
C ARG A 98 2.00 -17.84 5.95
N CYS A 99 2.96 -17.76 5.04
CA CYS A 99 3.96 -18.80 4.82
C CYS A 99 5.14 -18.69 5.80
N LEU A 100 5.89 -19.78 5.97
CA LEU A 100 7.14 -19.80 6.73
C LEU A 100 8.21 -18.86 6.14
N CYS A 101 8.16 -18.56 4.84
CA CYS A 101 9.06 -17.58 4.22
C CYS A 101 8.67 -16.11 4.52
N GLY A 102 7.69 -15.88 5.40
CA GLY A 102 7.19 -14.55 5.75
C GLY A 102 6.20 -13.93 4.77
N ASN A 103 5.99 -14.52 3.59
CA ASN A 103 5.03 -14.03 2.62
C ASN A 103 3.59 -14.26 3.09
N GLU A 104 2.76 -13.24 2.94
CA GLU A 104 1.34 -13.28 3.24
C GLU A 104 0.52 -13.06 1.97
N PHE A 105 -0.58 -13.80 1.84
CA PHE A 105 -1.49 -13.66 0.70
C PHE A 105 -2.90 -14.07 1.08
N CYS A 106 -3.89 -13.58 0.33
CA CYS A 106 -5.26 -14.03 0.47
C CYS A 106 -5.40 -15.46 -0.07
N TRP A 107 -5.87 -16.40 0.76
CA TRP A 107 -6.07 -17.79 0.34
C TRP A 107 -7.01 -17.92 -0.87
N ARG A 108 -8.07 -17.11 -0.92
CA ARG A 108 -9.12 -17.20 -1.94
C ARG A 108 -8.63 -16.70 -3.30
N CYS A 109 -8.03 -15.50 -3.37
CA CYS A 109 -7.65 -14.89 -4.63
C CYS A 109 -6.15 -14.99 -4.99
N GLY A 110 -5.29 -15.40 -4.05
CA GLY A 110 -3.84 -15.43 -4.24
C GLY A 110 -3.17 -14.04 -4.28
N GLY A 111 -3.96 -12.96 -4.16
CA GLY A 111 -3.47 -11.59 -4.13
C GLY A 111 -2.94 -11.18 -2.76
N ALA A 112 -2.61 -9.89 -2.64
CA ALA A 112 -2.15 -9.30 -1.39
C ALA A 112 -3.20 -9.47 -0.25
N PRO A 113 -2.76 -9.59 1.01
CA PRO A 113 -3.65 -9.67 2.17
C PRO A 113 -4.62 -8.50 2.22
N HIS A 114 -5.92 -8.79 2.22
CA HIS A 114 -6.93 -7.76 2.01
C HIS A 114 -8.09 -7.77 3.03
N TRP A 115 -7.96 -8.50 4.14
CA TRP A 115 -8.89 -8.39 5.24
C TRP A 115 -8.89 -6.95 5.81
N PRO A 116 -10.04 -6.34 6.13
CA PRO A 116 -11.39 -6.93 6.26
C PRO A 116 -12.26 -6.87 4.99
N SER A 117 -11.71 -6.47 3.85
CA SER A 117 -12.47 -6.40 2.60
C SER A 117 -12.60 -7.75 1.93
N THR A 118 -13.67 -7.92 1.16
CA THR A 118 -13.88 -9.12 0.35
C THR A 118 -13.01 -9.09 -0.92
N CYS A 119 -12.70 -10.26 -1.48
CA CYS A 119 -11.98 -10.34 -2.76
C CYS A 119 -12.71 -9.56 -3.87
N ALA A 120 -14.05 -9.55 -3.84
CA ALA A 120 -14.86 -8.83 -4.83
C ALA A 120 -14.65 -7.31 -4.75
N ALA A 121 -14.60 -6.75 -3.54
CA ALA A 121 -14.34 -5.32 -3.34
C ALA A 121 -12.93 -4.94 -3.82
N VAL A 122 -11.93 -5.77 -3.53
CA VAL A 122 -10.54 -5.55 -3.98
C VAL A 122 -10.42 -5.67 -5.49
N ALA A 123 -11.00 -6.71 -6.10
CA ALA A 123 -10.99 -6.88 -7.55
C ALA A 123 -11.65 -5.70 -8.28
N ARG A 124 -12.71 -5.12 -7.70
CA ARG A 124 -13.33 -3.90 -8.22
C ARG A 124 -12.39 -2.70 -8.10
N LEU A 125 -11.77 -2.49 -6.94
CA LEU A 125 -10.78 -1.43 -6.73
C LEU A 125 -9.63 -1.53 -7.73
N THR A 126 -9.10 -2.75 -7.97
CA THR A 126 -8.03 -2.98 -8.97
C THR A 126 -8.49 -2.59 -10.38
N ARG A 127 -9.71 -2.98 -10.78
CA ARG A 127 -10.25 -2.55 -12.09
C ARG A 127 -10.40 -1.03 -12.18
N GLU A 128 -10.84 -0.37 -11.11
CA GLU A 128 -10.89 1.09 -11.05
C GLU A 128 -9.51 1.73 -11.17
N ALA A 129 -8.50 1.14 -10.53
CA ALA A 129 -7.11 1.58 -10.65
C ALA A 129 -6.57 1.41 -12.08
N ASP A 130 -6.87 0.28 -12.73
CA ASP A 130 -6.49 0.02 -14.12
C ASP A 130 -7.15 1.02 -15.08
N MET A 131 -8.43 1.33 -14.87
CA MET A 131 -9.15 2.35 -15.65
C MET A 131 -8.56 3.74 -15.42
N ALA A 132 -8.29 4.13 -14.17
CA ALA A 132 -7.63 5.40 -13.86
C ALA A 132 -6.25 5.49 -14.51
N SER A 133 -5.48 4.40 -14.50
CA SER A 133 -4.18 4.34 -15.18
C SER A 133 -4.32 4.55 -16.70
N ALA A 134 -5.34 3.95 -17.32
CA ALA A 134 -5.65 4.16 -18.73
C ALA A 134 -6.08 5.60 -19.02
N ASP A 135 -6.90 6.20 -18.15
CA ASP A 135 -7.34 7.59 -18.22
C ASP A 135 -6.16 8.57 -18.10
N TRP A 136 -5.21 8.31 -17.20
CA TRP A 136 -3.97 9.08 -17.10
C TRP A 136 -3.19 9.05 -18.41
N ILE A 137 -3.03 7.88 -19.01
CA ILE A 137 -2.36 7.74 -20.32
C ILE A 137 -3.09 8.57 -21.38
N LEU A 138 -4.42 8.53 -21.44
CA LEU A 138 -5.23 9.31 -22.39
C LEU A 138 -5.11 10.84 -22.18
N LEU A 139 -4.98 11.28 -20.93
CA LEU A 139 -4.88 12.68 -20.57
C LEU A 139 -3.49 13.26 -20.81
N HIS A 140 -2.44 12.51 -20.51
CA HIS A 140 -1.07 13.04 -20.43
C HIS A 140 -0.18 12.62 -21.59
N THR A 141 -0.67 11.78 -22.52
CA THR A 141 0.14 11.31 -23.65
C THR A 141 -0.51 11.59 -25.01
N LYS A 142 0.33 11.61 -26.06
CA LYS A 142 -0.11 11.55 -27.47
C LYS A 142 0.57 10.38 -28.18
N PRO A 143 -0.07 9.75 -29.17
CA PRO A 143 0.54 8.62 -29.87
C PRO A 143 1.71 9.09 -30.74
N CYS A 144 2.84 8.37 -30.67
CA CYS A 144 3.97 8.62 -31.56
C CYS A 144 3.57 8.39 -33.03
N PRO A 145 3.85 9.32 -33.96
CA PRO A 145 3.49 9.16 -35.37
C PRO A 145 4.23 8.00 -36.06
N LYS A 146 5.35 7.52 -35.50
CA LYS A 146 6.16 6.42 -36.06
C LYS A 146 5.75 5.04 -35.54
N CYS A 147 5.49 4.89 -34.25
CA CYS A 147 5.26 3.58 -33.61
C CYS A 147 3.95 3.49 -32.80
N ARG A 148 3.17 4.58 -32.72
CA ARG A 148 1.92 4.72 -31.97
C ARG A 148 2.00 4.53 -30.46
N ARG A 149 3.19 4.29 -29.89
CA ARG A 149 3.35 4.25 -28.43
C ARG A 149 2.98 5.60 -27.81
N PRO A 150 2.32 5.60 -26.63
CA PRO A 150 2.13 6.80 -25.83
C PRO A 150 3.45 7.52 -25.62
N ALA A 151 3.48 8.82 -25.86
CA ALA A 151 4.60 9.69 -25.58
C ALA A 151 4.09 10.85 -24.74
N GLU A 152 4.78 11.13 -23.64
CA GLU A 152 4.47 12.20 -22.70
C GLU A 152 5.25 13.47 -23.07
N LYS A 153 4.71 14.64 -22.70
CA LYS A 153 5.41 15.91 -22.82
C LYS A 153 6.15 16.16 -21.50
N GLU A 154 7.47 16.02 -21.48
CA GLU A 154 8.27 16.46 -20.33
C GLU A 154 8.23 17.99 -20.25
N ASP A 155 7.72 18.53 -19.15
CA ASP A 155 7.39 19.96 -19.00
C ASP A 155 8.61 20.89 -18.86
N GLU A 156 9.83 20.34 -18.73
CA GLU A 156 10.97 21.10 -18.19
C GLU A 156 12.21 21.22 -19.10
N HIS A 157 12.18 20.75 -20.36
CA HIS A 157 13.34 20.88 -21.26
C HIS A 157 13.21 22.05 -22.25
N ASP A 158 14.07 23.04 -22.00
CA ASP A 158 14.27 24.31 -22.66
C ASP A 158 14.35 24.31 -24.21
N GLU A 159 13.98 25.47 -24.75
CA GLU A 159 14.13 25.97 -26.14
C GLU A 159 13.10 25.54 -27.20
N CYS A 160 12.16 24.63 -26.91
CA CYS A 160 11.11 24.27 -27.89
C CYS A 160 9.81 23.72 -27.27
N TYR A 161 8.91 24.61 -26.86
CA TYR A 161 7.64 24.35 -26.12
C TYR A 161 6.71 23.24 -26.64
N ASP A 162 6.92 22.73 -27.86
CA ASP A 162 6.05 21.75 -28.51
C ASP A 162 6.83 20.57 -29.13
N SER A 163 8.07 20.29 -28.74
CA SER A 163 8.80 19.09 -29.22
C SER A 163 8.76 17.96 -28.20
N VAL A 164 8.40 16.75 -28.63
CA VAL A 164 8.43 15.53 -27.81
C VAL A 164 9.30 14.45 -28.48
N VAL A 165 9.97 13.62 -27.68
CA VAL A 165 10.78 12.49 -28.13
C VAL A 165 10.17 11.20 -27.62
N CYS A 166 9.84 10.27 -28.51
CA CYS A 166 9.32 8.96 -28.12
C CYS A 166 10.39 8.12 -27.42
N ALA A 167 10.01 7.42 -26.34
CA ALA A 167 10.89 6.56 -25.56
C ALA A 167 11.61 5.48 -26.39
N ALA A 168 12.72 4.97 -25.85
CA ALA A 168 13.46 3.87 -26.45
C ALA A 168 12.55 2.62 -26.62
N PRO A 169 12.74 1.82 -27.69
CA PRO A 169 13.77 1.91 -28.74
C PRO A 169 13.44 2.88 -29.89
N CYS A 170 12.31 3.60 -29.88
CA CYS A 170 11.84 4.37 -31.03
C CYS A 170 12.63 5.67 -31.26
N LYS A 171 12.84 6.47 -30.20
CA LYS A 171 13.60 7.73 -30.20
C LYS A 171 13.16 8.77 -31.25
N HIS A 172 11.94 8.65 -31.78
CA HIS A 172 11.43 9.56 -32.81
C HIS A 172 11.00 10.90 -32.22
N ARG A 173 11.50 12.01 -32.77
CA ARG A 173 11.16 13.38 -32.35
C ARG A 173 10.04 13.96 -33.20
N PHE A 174 9.01 14.49 -32.57
CA PHE A 174 7.84 15.07 -33.26
C PHE A 174 7.25 16.26 -32.50
N CYS A 175 6.39 17.03 -33.15
CA CYS A 175 5.71 18.15 -32.52
C CYS A 175 4.48 17.68 -31.72
N TRP A 176 4.34 18.08 -30.46
CA TRP A 176 3.19 17.78 -29.59
C TRP A 176 1.85 18.25 -30.16
N ARG A 177 1.81 19.44 -30.79
CA ARG A 177 0.58 20.02 -31.34
C ARG A 177 0.12 19.31 -32.61
N CYS A 178 1.00 19.21 -33.61
CA CYS A 178 0.62 18.73 -34.94
C CYS A 178 1.09 17.31 -35.29
N LEU A 179 1.81 16.64 -34.38
CA LEU A 179 2.41 15.31 -34.54
C LEU A 179 3.35 15.12 -35.74
N ARG A 180 3.81 16.20 -36.37
CA ARG A 180 4.77 16.09 -37.47
C ARG A 180 6.19 15.83 -36.95
N PRO A 181 7.00 15.06 -37.70
CA PRO A 181 8.41 14.88 -37.37
C PRO A 181 9.14 16.21 -37.20
N ARG A 182 9.92 16.36 -36.13
CA ARG A 182 10.75 17.54 -35.86
C ARG A 182 12.21 17.21 -36.12
N LYS A 183 12.88 18.03 -36.95
CA LYS A 183 14.34 18.08 -37.03
C LYS A 183 14.86 18.99 -35.91
N THR A 184 16.09 18.76 -35.42
CA THR A 184 16.71 19.56 -34.36
C THR A 184 16.76 21.06 -34.74
N ARG A 185 16.33 21.94 -33.82
CA ARG A 185 16.38 23.43 -33.92
C ARG A 185 15.50 24.12 -34.97
N ASP A 186 14.41 23.50 -35.44
CA ASP A 186 13.46 24.22 -36.30
C ASP A 186 12.59 25.22 -35.50
N ARG A 187 13.06 26.47 -35.39
CA ARG A 187 12.38 27.59 -34.73
C ARG A 187 11.22 28.16 -35.57
N GLY A 188 11.11 27.80 -36.86
CA GLY A 188 10.07 28.28 -37.76
C GLY A 188 8.75 27.53 -37.65
N HIS A 189 8.79 26.28 -37.17
CA HIS A 189 7.65 25.36 -37.13
C HIS A 189 6.42 25.91 -36.37
N ASN A 190 6.61 26.79 -35.37
CA ASN A 190 5.51 27.33 -34.58
C ASN A 190 4.53 28.18 -35.40
N LYS A 191 4.98 28.82 -36.49
CA LYS A 191 4.12 29.70 -37.31
C LYS A 191 3.16 28.93 -38.22
N ASP A 192 3.53 27.71 -38.61
CA ASP A 192 2.73 26.82 -39.48
C ASP A 192 2.11 25.66 -38.70
N CYS A 193 2.15 25.72 -37.37
CA CYS A 193 1.66 24.65 -36.49
C CYS A 193 0.15 24.77 -36.31
N VAL A 194 -0.59 24.22 -37.27
CA VAL A 194 -2.01 23.92 -37.06
C VAL A 194 -2.09 22.60 -36.30
N GLU A 195 -2.87 22.56 -35.23
CA GLU A 195 -3.16 21.34 -34.48
C GLU A 195 -3.83 20.34 -35.43
N ARG A 196 -3.03 19.42 -36.00
CA ARG A 196 -3.52 18.47 -36.99
C ARG A 196 -4.05 17.23 -36.27
N TYR A 197 -5.27 17.39 -35.79
CA TYR A 197 -6.24 16.34 -35.50
C TYR A 197 -7.60 16.88 -35.90
N ALA A 198 -7.85 17.02 -37.21
CA ALA A 198 -9.20 17.25 -37.70
C ALA A 198 -9.93 15.91 -37.56
N LEU A 199 -10.41 15.64 -36.35
CA LEU A 199 -11.52 14.73 -36.15
C LEU A 199 -12.76 15.45 -36.71
N GLU A 200 -13.74 14.70 -37.20
CA GLU A 200 -15.05 15.32 -37.49
C GLU A 200 -15.57 15.98 -36.20
N ASP A 201 -16.28 17.11 -36.29
CA ASP A 201 -16.70 17.91 -35.12
C ASP A 201 -17.37 17.05 -34.03
N GLU A 202 -18.12 16.00 -34.43
CA GLU A 202 -18.76 15.04 -33.52
C GLU A 202 -17.76 14.13 -32.77
N GLU A 203 -16.69 13.73 -33.44
CA GLU A 203 -15.63 12.90 -32.86
C GLU A 203 -14.71 13.72 -31.94
N GLU A 204 -14.46 14.99 -32.27
CA GLU A 204 -13.75 15.92 -31.38
C GLU A 204 -14.52 16.14 -30.07
N GLU A 205 -15.83 16.44 -30.14
CA GLU A 205 -16.67 16.59 -28.96
C GLU A 205 -16.80 15.28 -28.16
N ARG A 206 -16.78 14.12 -28.83
CA ARG A 206 -16.74 12.80 -28.16
C ARG A 206 -15.44 12.60 -27.39
N VAL A 207 -14.30 12.89 -28.01
CA VAL A 207 -12.97 12.77 -27.38
C VAL A 207 -12.85 13.76 -26.22
N LYS A 208 -13.34 14.98 -26.37
CA LYS A 208 -13.34 16.00 -25.32
C LYS A 208 -14.19 15.58 -24.12
N ARG A 209 -15.42 15.12 -24.34
CA ARG A 209 -16.27 14.56 -23.27
C ARG A 209 -15.62 13.37 -22.57
N HIS A 210 -15.04 12.44 -23.34
CA HIS A 210 -14.32 11.30 -22.76
C HIS A 210 -13.13 11.76 -21.92
N ARG A 211 -12.41 12.79 -22.35
CA ARG A 211 -11.25 13.36 -21.64
C ARG A 211 -11.68 14.08 -20.35
N GLU A 212 -12.79 14.81 -20.36
CA GLU A 212 -13.35 15.45 -19.16
C GLU A 212 -13.83 14.42 -18.14
N GLN A 213 -14.50 13.35 -18.59
CA GLN A 213 -14.92 12.23 -17.75
C GLN A 213 -13.72 11.49 -17.14
N ALA A 214 -12.72 11.18 -17.97
CA ALA A 214 -11.45 10.58 -17.55
C ALA A 214 -10.75 11.43 -16.48
N LYS A 215 -10.76 12.76 -16.64
CA LYS A 215 -10.16 13.68 -15.66
C LYS A 215 -10.87 13.61 -14.30
N LEU A 216 -12.20 13.67 -14.30
CA LEU A 216 -13.00 13.59 -13.06
C LEU A 216 -12.93 12.20 -12.39
N ALA A 217 -12.73 11.14 -13.17
CA ALA A 217 -12.53 9.79 -12.65
C ALA A 217 -11.13 9.65 -12.02
N LEU A 218 -10.10 10.13 -12.72
CA LEU A 218 -8.71 10.10 -12.30
C LEU A 218 -8.45 10.93 -11.05
N ASP A 219 -8.87 12.20 -11.03
CA ASP A 219 -8.64 13.12 -9.90
C ASP A 219 -9.18 12.55 -8.58
N ARG A 220 -10.36 11.92 -8.64
CA ARG A 220 -11.00 11.28 -7.48
C ARG A 220 -10.34 9.96 -7.08
N PHE A 221 -9.77 9.21 -8.02
CA PHE A 221 -9.07 7.97 -7.71
C PHE A 221 -7.71 8.24 -7.07
N LEU A 222 -6.90 9.11 -7.69
CA LEU A 222 -5.53 9.40 -7.24
C LEU A 222 -5.48 10.07 -5.88
N HIS A 223 -6.36 11.04 -5.63
CA HIS A 223 -6.33 11.79 -4.37
C HIS A 223 -6.41 10.87 -3.14
N ASP A 224 -7.35 9.94 -3.13
CA ASP A 224 -7.57 9.04 -2.00
C ASP A 224 -6.56 7.89 -1.97
N HIS A 225 -6.22 7.33 -3.13
CA HIS A 225 -5.33 6.17 -3.24
C HIS A 225 -3.88 6.53 -2.92
N ASP A 226 -3.35 7.60 -3.51
CA ASP A 226 -1.94 7.97 -3.37
C ASP A 226 -1.62 8.48 -1.98
N LEU A 227 -2.52 9.28 -1.40
CA LEU A 227 -2.41 9.73 -0.02
C LEU A 227 -2.35 8.54 0.94
N TRP A 228 -3.19 7.53 0.70
CA TRP A 228 -3.22 6.34 1.53
C TRP A 228 -1.95 5.48 1.38
N MET A 229 -1.49 5.23 0.15
CA MET A 229 -0.26 4.47 -0.11
C MET A 229 0.98 5.16 0.47
N ALA A 230 1.07 6.49 0.32
CA ALA A 230 2.15 7.28 0.90
C ALA A 230 2.16 7.17 2.43
N LYS A 231 0.97 7.21 3.07
CA LYS A 231 0.84 7.03 4.52
C LYS A 231 1.37 5.65 4.95
N GLN A 232 1.05 4.57 4.25
CA GLN A 232 1.55 3.22 4.58
C GLN A 232 3.07 3.10 4.51
N LEU A 233 3.68 3.67 3.48
CA LEU A 233 5.13 3.58 3.29
C LEU A 233 5.89 4.35 4.38
N ALA A 234 5.45 5.57 4.68
CA ALA A 234 6.05 6.39 5.74
C ALA A 234 6.03 5.68 7.10
N LEU A 235 4.91 5.03 7.43
CA LEU A 235 4.74 4.32 8.70
C LEU A 235 5.70 3.15 8.89
N ARG A 236 5.94 2.37 7.83
CA ARG A 236 6.90 1.25 7.90
C ARG A 236 8.30 1.76 8.14
N HIS A 237 8.68 2.81 7.44
CA HIS A 237 9.99 3.45 7.61
C HIS A 237 10.16 4.01 9.04
N ASP A 238 9.15 4.68 9.59
CA ASP A 238 9.18 5.22 10.95
C ASP A 238 9.29 4.11 12.00
N ALA A 239 8.51 3.03 11.84
CA ALA A 239 8.56 1.88 12.74
C ALA A 239 9.94 1.22 12.73
N GLU A 240 10.50 0.96 11.55
CA GLU A 240 11.85 0.39 11.42
C GLU A 240 12.92 1.29 12.03
N HIS A 241 12.84 2.59 11.80
CA HIS A 241 13.80 3.55 12.33
C HIS A 241 13.81 3.57 13.87
N GLU A 242 12.63 3.60 14.50
CA GLU A 242 12.53 3.60 15.97
C GLU A 242 12.94 2.26 16.60
N LEU A 243 12.60 1.13 15.97
CA LEU A 243 13.05 -0.18 16.45
C LEU A 243 14.57 -0.30 16.44
N ARG A 244 15.25 0.23 15.42
CA ARG A 244 16.72 0.27 15.39
C ARG A 244 17.30 1.09 16.55
N ARG A 245 16.60 2.14 16.98
CA ARG A 245 17.06 3.04 18.04
C ARG A 245 16.89 2.48 19.46
N LEU A 246 15.94 1.55 19.66
CA LEU A 246 15.56 1.00 20.96
C LEU A 246 16.14 -0.40 21.25
N ARG A 247 17.06 -0.88 20.41
CA ARG A 247 17.66 -2.22 20.55
C ARG A 247 18.26 -2.38 21.96
N ASP A 248 17.86 -3.43 22.67
CA ASP A 248 18.26 -3.86 24.03
C ASP A 248 17.48 -3.27 25.23
N ASP A 249 16.41 -2.50 25.03
CA ASP A 249 15.60 -1.95 26.14
C ASP A 249 14.32 -2.76 26.43
N ALA A 250 13.96 -2.95 27.72
CA ALA A 250 12.69 -3.61 28.10
C ALA A 250 11.44 -2.84 27.64
N ILE A 251 11.60 -1.55 27.31
CA ILE A 251 10.57 -0.70 26.68
C ILE A 251 10.35 -1.10 25.22
N SER A 252 11.36 -1.69 24.55
CA SER A 252 11.29 -2.15 23.16
C SER A 252 10.08 -3.03 22.93
N SER A 253 9.82 -4.04 23.78
CA SER A 253 8.63 -4.91 23.63
C SER A 253 7.27 -4.18 23.68
N VAL A 254 7.14 -3.11 24.48
CA VAL A 254 5.88 -2.33 24.57
C VAL A 254 5.75 -1.44 23.34
N VAL A 255 6.85 -0.85 22.88
CA VAL A 255 6.91 -0.01 21.68
C VAL A 255 6.70 -0.84 20.40
N GLU A 256 7.31 -2.02 20.31
CA GLU A 256 7.10 -3.01 19.26
C GLU A 256 5.62 -3.38 19.14
N ASN A 257 4.96 -3.68 20.26
CA ASN A 257 3.54 -3.97 20.27
C ASN A 257 2.69 -2.77 19.84
N ALA A 258 3.05 -1.56 20.28
CA ALA A 258 2.35 -0.34 19.88
C ALA A 258 2.48 -0.07 18.38
N TRP A 259 3.70 -0.18 17.83
CA TRP A 259 3.94 -0.08 16.39
C TRP A 259 3.23 -1.19 15.60
N ALA A 260 3.20 -2.43 16.12
CA ALA A 260 2.45 -3.52 15.53
C ALA A 260 0.96 -3.17 15.38
N VAL A 261 0.35 -2.56 16.41
CA VAL A 261 -1.04 -2.10 16.35
C VAL A 261 -1.22 -0.98 15.33
N VAL A 262 -0.27 -0.03 15.27
CA VAL A 262 -0.31 1.05 14.28
C VAL A 262 -0.22 0.50 12.85
N VAL A 263 0.78 -0.33 12.56
CA VAL A 263 0.99 -0.93 11.24
C VAL A 263 -0.21 -1.78 10.82
N GLU A 264 -0.72 -2.64 11.70
CA GLU A 264 -1.87 -3.47 11.39
C GLU A 264 -3.15 -2.66 11.22
N GLY A 265 -3.42 -1.69 12.11
CA GLY A 265 -4.58 -0.80 11.98
C GLY A 265 -4.56 -0.01 10.68
N ARG A 266 -3.38 0.40 10.22
CA ARG A 266 -3.21 1.12 8.95
C ARG A 266 -3.42 0.20 7.75
N ARG A 267 -2.93 -1.04 7.82
CA ARG A 267 -3.25 -2.08 6.83
C ARG A 267 -4.77 -2.32 6.74
N VAL A 268 -5.43 -2.43 7.88
CA VAL A 268 -6.89 -2.59 7.99
C VAL A 268 -7.64 -1.41 7.38
N LEU A 269 -7.27 -0.17 7.68
CA LEU A 269 -7.88 1.03 7.06
C LEU A 269 -7.75 1.00 5.55
N GLY A 270 -6.59 0.57 5.07
CA GLY A 270 -6.31 0.38 3.66
C GLY A 270 -7.15 -0.61 2.96
N ASN A 271 -7.19 -1.81 3.52
CA ASN A 271 -8.00 -2.86 2.99
C ASN A 271 -9.47 -2.46 3.01
N ALA A 272 -9.94 -1.82 4.10
CA ALA A 272 -11.29 -1.29 4.21
C ALA A 272 -11.60 -0.16 3.20
N PHE A 273 -10.60 0.50 2.61
CA PHE A 273 -10.82 1.46 1.52
C PHE A 273 -11.51 0.81 0.31
N ALA A 274 -11.14 -0.42 -0.04
CA ALA A 274 -11.79 -1.18 -1.12
C ALA A 274 -13.29 -1.37 -0.85
N PHE A 275 -13.64 -1.71 0.40
CA PHE A 275 -15.04 -1.78 0.83
C PHE A 275 -15.73 -0.40 0.78
N GLY A 276 -15.10 0.64 1.32
CA GLY A 276 -15.63 2.00 1.29
C GLY A 276 -15.94 2.49 -0.13
N ARG A 277 -15.04 2.25 -1.08
CA ARG A 277 -15.29 2.56 -2.50
C ARG A 277 -16.42 1.74 -3.10
N SER A 278 -16.59 0.49 -2.69
CA SER A 278 -17.70 -0.33 -3.15
C SER A 278 -19.07 0.25 -2.75
N LEU A 279 -19.15 0.97 -1.63
CA LEU A 279 -20.34 1.71 -1.21
C LEU A 279 -20.61 2.96 -2.06
N LEU A 280 -19.57 3.58 -2.62
CA LEU A 280 -19.69 4.77 -3.49
C LEU A 280 -20.18 4.40 -4.88
N VAL A 281 -19.63 3.38 -5.52
CA VAL A 281 -19.94 3.13 -6.94
C VAL A 281 -21.29 2.41 -7.12
N ALA A 282 -21.90 1.90 -6.04
CA ALA A 282 -23.31 1.51 -6.04
C ALA A 282 -24.27 2.68 -6.37
N THR A 283 -23.80 3.94 -6.40
CA THR A 283 -24.61 5.14 -6.64
C THR A 283 -24.39 5.77 -8.02
N THR A 284 -23.83 5.04 -8.99
CA THR A 284 -23.58 5.57 -10.36
C THR A 284 -24.83 5.70 -11.22
N LYS A 285 -25.99 5.20 -10.75
CA LYS A 285 -27.29 5.62 -11.27
C LYS A 285 -27.79 6.75 -10.36
N GLU A 286 -28.05 7.91 -10.92
CA GLU A 286 -28.65 9.06 -10.21
C GLU A 286 -29.97 8.70 -9.49
N GLU A 287 -30.62 7.60 -9.89
CA GLU A 287 -31.84 7.04 -9.27
C GLU A 287 -31.59 6.25 -7.98
N ASP A 288 -30.34 5.85 -7.65
CA ASP A 288 -30.00 5.02 -6.47
C ASP A 288 -29.49 5.83 -5.26
N ASP A 289 -29.26 7.15 -5.39
CA ASP A 289 -28.81 8.04 -4.30
C ASP A 289 -29.95 8.41 -3.31
N ASP A 290 -31.19 8.02 -3.63
CA ASP A 290 -32.38 8.23 -2.80
C ASP A 290 -32.60 7.14 -1.72
N ASP A 291 -31.74 6.12 -1.62
CA ASP A 291 -31.82 5.13 -0.52
C ASP A 291 -31.19 5.68 0.78
N PRO A 292 -32.01 6.10 1.78
CA PRO A 292 -31.50 6.67 3.02
C PRO A 292 -30.65 5.68 3.83
N HIS A 293 -30.89 4.37 3.69
CA HIS A 293 -30.12 3.34 4.41
C HIS A 293 -28.70 3.22 3.87
N ARG A 294 -28.51 3.30 2.54
CA ARG A 294 -27.18 3.28 1.91
C ARG A 294 -26.37 4.52 2.28
N ARG A 295 -26.99 5.70 2.21
CA ARG A 295 -26.34 6.95 2.61
C ARG A 295 -25.90 6.93 4.07
N MET A 296 -26.78 6.47 4.97
CA MET A 296 -26.46 6.32 6.39
C MET A 296 -25.29 5.35 6.61
N ARG A 297 -25.31 4.19 5.94
CA ARG A 297 -24.24 3.19 6.03
C ARG A 297 -22.89 3.75 5.57
N ARG A 298 -22.88 4.58 4.51
CA ARG A 298 -21.67 5.26 4.04
C ARG A 298 -21.14 6.27 5.07
N GLN A 299 -22.01 7.13 5.59
CA GLN A 299 -21.64 8.15 6.58
C GLN A 299 -21.09 7.50 7.86
N LEU A 300 -21.73 6.42 8.32
CA LEU A 300 -21.27 5.66 9.48
C LEU A 300 -19.90 5.03 9.24
N PHE A 301 -19.68 4.43 8.06
CA PHE A 301 -18.37 3.89 7.67
C PHE A 301 -17.29 4.98 7.65
N GLU A 302 -17.54 6.12 6.99
CA GLU A 302 -16.60 7.24 6.91
C GLU A 302 -16.27 7.80 8.30
N HIS A 303 -17.28 7.93 9.17
CA HIS A 303 -17.09 8.38 10.56
C HIS A 303 -16.19 7.42 11.34
N HIS A 304 -16.52 6.13 11.38
CA HIS A 304 -15.70 5.15 12.12
C HIS A 304 -14.29 5.00 11.52
N ARG A 305 -14.14 5.09 10.19
CA ARG A 305 -12.84 5.10 9.52
C ARG A 305 -12.00 6.28 10.00
N GLY A 306 -12.59 7.48 10.08
CA GLY A 306 -11.92 8.69 10.56
C GLY A 306 -11.54 8.61 12.03
N GLU A 307 -12.44 8.11 12.89
CA GLU A 307 -12.15 7.90 14.31
C GLU A 307 -10.99 6.92 14.53
N MET A 308 -10.94 5.84 13.73
CA MET A 308 -9.86 4.86 13.79
C MET A 308 -8.53 5.44 13.29
N ASP A 309 -8.56 6.20 12.19
CA ASP A 309 -7.36 6.89 11.69
C ASP A 309 -6.80 7.86 12.73
N ALA A 310 -7.68 8.61 13.41
CA ALA A 310 -7.30 9.52 14.49
C ALA A 310 -6.78 8.77 15.74
N ALA A 311 -7.32 7.59 16.07
CA ALA A 311 -6.81 6.76 17.16
C ALA A 311 -5.39 6.25 16.88
N LEU A 312 -5.15 5.79 15.65
CA LEU A 312 -3.83 5.35 15.19
C LEU A 312 -2.82 6.51 15.15
N ASP A 313 -3.23 7.70 14.68
CA ASP A 313 -2.41 8.91 14.71
C ASP A 313 -2.00 9.28 16.15
N ARG A 314 -2.96 9.24 17.10
CA ARG A 314 -2.66 9.50 18.52
C ARG A 314 -1.69 8.48 19.10
N LEU A 315 -1.88 7.19 18.81
CA LEU A 315 -0.97 6.14 19.28
C LEU A 315 0.43 6.34 18.70
N GLN A 316 0.54 6.61 17.40
CA GLN A 316 1.82 6.91 16.75
C GLN A 316 2.51 8.13 17.38
N GLN A 317 1.77 9.21 17.66
CA GLN A 317 2.30 10.39 18.34
C GLN A 317 2.82 10.06 19.75
N CYS A 318 2.11 9.21 20.51
CA CYS A 318 2.58 8.74 21.80
C CYS A 318 3.90 7.96 21.68
N ILE A 319 4.02 7.08 20.67
CA ILE A 319 5.25 6.31 20.42
C ILE A 319 6.42 7.25 20.08
N VAL A 320 6.21 8.21 19.17
CA VAL A 320 7.25 9.16 18.75
C VAL A 320 7.65 10.13 19.88
N ALA A 321 6.70 10.55 20.72
CA ALA A 321 6.98 11.40 21.87
C ALA A 321 7.84 10.68 22.94
N ASP A 322 7.56 9.40 23.19
CA ASP A 322 8.38 8.55 24.07
C ASP A 322 9.78 8.33 23.47
N ALA A 323 9.86 8.15 22.15
CA ALA A 323 11.11 8.01 21.43
C ALA A 323 12.02 9.25 21.56
N THR A 324 11.52 10.44 21.27
CA THR A 324 12.32 11.67 21.19
C THR A 324 12.82 12.20 22.55
N GLY A 325 12.57 11.49 23.66
CA GLY A 325 13.09 11.88 24.98
C GLY A 325 12.48 13.18 25.53
N SER A 326 11.41 13.70 24.91
CA SER A 326 10.69 14.90 25.37
C SER A 326 10.13 14.73 26.80
N MET A 327 10.15 13.51 27.34
CA MET A 327 9.76 13.18 28.70
C MET A 327 10.90 12.60 29.58
N ALA A 328 12.14 13.07 29.42
CA ALA A 328 13.33 12.61 30.16
C ALA A 328 13.26 12.67 31.71
N ALA A 329 12.14 13.08 32.31
CA ALA A 329 11.93 13.13 33.76
C ALA A 329 10.99 12.03 34.30
N CYS A 330 10.47 11.12 33.46
CA CYS A 330 9.43 10.18 33.88
C CYS A 330 9.95 8.75 34.12
N ASN A 331 9.51 8.12 35.23
CA ASN A 331 9.82 6.72 35.56
C ASN A 331 9.46 5.78 34.39
N LYS A 332 10.33 4.81 34.06
CA LYS A 332 10.11 3.81 33.01
C LYS A 332 8.75 3.11 33.14
N ASP A 333 8.27 2.87 34.36
CA ASP A 333 6.95 2.28 34.59
C ASP A 333 5.78 3.18 34.17
N HIS A 334 5.93 4.49 34.34
CA HIS A 334 4.91 5.45 33.92
C HIS A 334 4.89 5.60 32.39
N GLN A 335 6.04 5.51 31.72
CA GLN A 335 6.12 5.44 30.25
C GLN A 335 5.44 4.18 29.72
N ARG A 336 5.69 3.01 30.32
CA ARG A 336 4.98 1.76 29.98
C ARG A 336 3.47 1.90 30.10
N CYS A 337 2.96 2.43 31.21
CA CYS A 337 1.52 2.65 31.40
C CYS A 337 0.91 3.61 30.37
N LYS A 338 1.66 4.63 29.94
CA LYS A 338 1.23 5.59 28.92
C LYS A 338 1.07 4.97 27.53
N LEU A 339 1.84 3.93 27.18
CA LEU A 339 1.68 3.21 25.91
C LEU A 339 0.73 2.02 26.00
N LEU A 340 0.70 1.28 27.11
CA LEU A 340 -0.10 0.06 27.24
C LEU A 340 -1.61 0.31 27.07
N MET A 341 -2.15 1.33 27.74
CA MET A 341 -3.59 1.62 27.69
C MET A 341 -4.04 2.10 26.30
N PRO A 342 -3.38 3.10 25.66
CA PRO A 342 -3.69 3.48 24.29
C PRO A 342 -3.49 2.35 23.27
N THR A 343 -2.44 1.51 23.44
CA THR A 343 -2.21 0.35 22.56
C THR A 343 -3.38 -0.61 22.63
N SER A 344 -3.80 -1.00 23.84
CA SER A 344 -4.91 -1.94 24.02
C SER A 344 -6.25 -1.36 23.54
N ALA A 345 -6.53 -0.09 23.82
CA ALA A 345 -7.74 0.58 23.35
C ALA A 345 -7.79 0.66 21.82
N THR A 346 -6.67 1.03 21.18
CA THR A 346 -6.57 1.13 19.72
C THR A 346 -6.66 -0.24 19.07
N GLN A 347 -6.05 -1.27 19.66
CA GLN A 347 -6.14 -2.65 19.17
C GLN A 347 -7.60 -3.14 19.14
N ARG A 348 -8.36 -2.91 20.22
CA ARG A 348 -9.80 -3.24 20.26
C ARG A 348 -10.58 -2.49 19.19
N PHE A 349 -10.31 -1.20 19.02
CA PHE A 349 -10.99 -0.41 18.01
C PHE A 349 -10.68 -0.90 16.59
N VAL A 350 -9.42 -1.21 16.28
CA VAL A 350 -9.02 -1.81 14.99
C VAL A 350 -9.76 -3.11 14.74
N HIS A 351 -9.84 -3.99 15.74
CA HIS A 351 -10.56 -5.25 15.65
C HIS A 351 -12.07 -5.04 15.39
N ASP A 352 -12.72 -4.20 16.19
CA ASP A 352 -14.17 -3.96 16.11
C ASP A 352 -14.56 -3.28 14.79
N PHE A 353 -13.79 -2.29 14.36
CA PHE A 353 -13.98 -1.64 13.05
C PHE A 353 -13.90 -2.66 11.92
N ALA A 354 -12.87 -3.50 11.95
CA ALA A 354 -12.64 -4.44 10.88
C ALA A 354 -13.68 -5.56 10.83
N LYS A 355 -14.12 -6.06 11.99
CA LYS A 355 -15.24 -7.00 12.09
C LYS A 355 -16.52 -6.38 11.53
N ALA A 356 -16.79 -5.11 11.82
CA ALA A 356 -17.94 -4.41 11.26
C ALA A 356 -17.86 -4.29 9.73
N VAL A 357 -16.67 -4.04 9.17
CA VAL A 357 -16.46 -4.03 7.71
C VAL A 357 -16.67 -5.41 7.09
N GLU A 358 -16.13 -6.45 7.72
CA GLU A 358 -16.26 -7.84 7.27
C GLU A 358 -17.73 -8.29 7.25
N GLU A 359 -18.47 -8.08 8.35
CA GLU A 359 -19.90 -8.39 8.46
C GLU A 359 -20.74 -7.63 7.44
N ALA A 360 -20.43 -6.35 7.23
CA ALA A 360 -21.12 -5.52 6.26
C ALA A 360 -20.81 -5.98 4.82
N GLY A 361 -19.59 -6.44 4.56
CA GLY A 361 -19.17 -7.04 3.30
C GLY A 361 -19.91 -8.34 2.98
N ALA A 362 -19.99 -9.25 3.95
CA ALA A 362 -20.69 -10.53 3.83
C ALA A 362 -22.20 -10.37 3.58
N ALA A 363 -22.83 -9.33 4.15
CA ALA A 363 -24.25 -9.05 3.92
C ALA A 363 -24.56 -8.49 2.52
N SER A 364 -23.53 -8.13 1.73
CA SER A 364 -23.69 -7.46 0.43
C SER A 364 -23.23 -8.32 -0.75
N SER A 365 -22.60 -9.46 -0.48
CA SER A 365 -22.19 -10.50 -1.44
C SER A 365 -23.22 -11.61 -1.52
#